data_AF-A0A5C5XQ44-F1
#
_entry.id   AF-A0A5C5XQ44-F1
#
_cell.length_a   1.000
_cell.length_b   1.000
_cell.length_c   1.000
_cell.angle_alpha   90.00
_cell.angle_beta   90.00
_cell.angle_gamma   90.00
#
_symmetry.space_group_name_H-M   'P 1'
#
loop_
_entity.id
_entity.type
_entity.pdbx_description
1 polymer ?
#
loop_
_entity_poly.entity_id
_entity_poly.type
_entity_poly.pdbx_seq_one_letter_code
_entity_poly.pdbx_strand_id
1 'polypeptide(L)'
;MSALVPLLPFIEQQALWQQISNPFKVLDPATPVQFYSSMGPNPEMGLSAHQSARYDPWMTNVATYRCPSDPGTGLPAQGRTNHGVCIGDALGQQNTGGVNETGQANATVYPRAVKANRGMFRSRVAMGFRDVLDGLANTIAAGEFNTDLGDRQVTTQAVNDASFSATIINNPSLCTTSTEIDPPRPSFGSSDGSVRPRFSRHGSRIEGFICGM
;
A
#
# COMPACT_ATOMS: atom_id res chain seq x y z
N MET A 1 -1.12 -7.37 0.84
CA MET A 1 -2.54 -7.78 0.82
C MET A 1 -3.20 -7.13 -0.39
N SER A 2 -4.15 -7.78 -1.07
CA SER A 2 -4.83 -7.20 -2.23
C SER A 2 -6.36 -7.24 -2.04
N ALA A 3 -6.92 -6.14 -1.54
CA ALA A 3 -8.35 -6.01 -1.29
C ALA A 3 -9.13 -5.54 -2.53
N LEU A 4 -8.45 -4.92 -3.50
CA LEU A 4 -9.07 -4.33 -4.69
C LEU A 4 -9.32 -5.35 -5.81
N VAL A 5 -8.51 -6.41 -5.89
CA VAL A 5 -8.67 -7.43 -6.94
C VAL A 5 -10.02 -8.17 -6.83
N PRO A 6 -10.46 -8.65 -5.65
CA PRO A 6 -11.75 -9.32 -5.51
C PRO A 6 -12.97 -8.42 -5.79
N LEU A 7 -12.81 -7.10 -5.77
CA LEU A 7 -13.89 -6.15 -6.05
C LEU A 7 -14.14 -5.95 -7.55
N LEU A 8 -13.16 -6.28 -8.41
CA LEU A 8 -13.22 -6.04 -9.86
C LEU A 8 -14.50 -6.56 -10.55
N PRO A 9 -15.00 -7.79 -10.26
CA PRO A 9 -16.24 -8.28 -10.88
C PRO A 9 -17.47 -7.43 -10.56
N PHE A 10 -17.49 -6.74 -9.42
CA PHE A 10 -18.63 -5.96 -8.94
C PHE A 10 -18.62 -4.51 -9.43
N ILE A 11 -17.55 -4.09 -10.12
CA ILE A 11 -17.39 -2.75 -10.67
C ILE A 11 -17.16 -2.79 -12.19
N GLU A 12 -17.75 -3.77 -12.85
CA GLU A 12 -17.70 -3.96 -14.31
C GLU A 12 -16.27 -4.20 -14.87
N GLN A 13 -15.31 -4.57 -14.02
CA GLN A 13 -13.94 -4.89 -14.41
C GLN A 13 -13.73 -6.41 -14.59
N GLN A 14 -14.70 -7.07 -15.22
CA GLN A 14 -14.70 -8.53 -15.40
C GLN A 14 -13.51 -9.03 -16.24
N ALA A 15 -13.10 -8.29 -17.27
CA ALA A 15 -11.97 -8.65 -18.12
C ALA A 15 -10.65 -8.64 -17.34
N LEU A 16 -10.45 -7.63 -16.48
CA LEU A 16 -9.25 -7.52 -15.64
C LEU A 16 -9.23 -8.62 -14.57
N TRP A 17 -10.38 -8.91 -13.96
CA TRP A 17 -10.51 -10.06 -13.05
C TRP A 17 -10.07 -11.36 -13.72
N GLN A 18 -10.57 -11.66 -14.93
CA GLN A 18 -10.22 -12.89 -15.65
C GLN A 18 -8.73 -12.98 -15.97
N GLN A 19 -8.06 -11.85 -16.25
CA GLN A 19 -6.62 -11.85 -16.45
C GLN A 19 -5.84 -12.15 -15.16
N ILE A 20 -6.33 -11.68 -14.02
CA ILE A 20 -5.66 -11.86 -12.72
C ILE A 20 -5.95 -13.25 -12.13
N SER A 21 -7.20 -13.73 -12.25
CA SER A 21 -7.63 -15.01 -11.66
C SER A 21 -7.07 -16.23 -12.39
N ASN A 22 -6.53 -16.06 -13.59
CA ASN A 22 -5.95 -17.13 -14.41
C ASN A 22 -4.43 -16.97 -14.53
N PRO A 23 -3.69 -18.03 -14.93
CA PRO A 23 -2.28 -17.90 -15.28
C PRO A 23 -2.08 -16.85 -16.38
N PHE A 24 -1.07 -16.00 -16.20
CA PHE A 24 -0.78 -14.89 -17.12
C PHE A 24 0.52 -15.17 -17.88
N LYS A 25 0.50 -14.99 -19.20
CA LYS A 25 1.69 -15.08 -20.05
C LYS A 25 2.27 -13.68 -20.26
N VAL A 26 3.53 -13.48 -19.91
CA VAL A 26 4.25 -12.25 -20.21
C VAL A 26 4.47 -12.15 -21.72
N LEU A 27 4.00 -11.05 -22.32
CA LEU A 27 4.14 -10.79 -23.76
C LEU A 27 5.36 -9.92 -24.09
N ASP A 28 5.84 -9.13 -23.12
CA ASP A 28 6.92 -8.16 -23.30
C ASP A 28 7.74 -8.05 -21.99
N PRO A 29 9.05 -8.36 -21.99
CA PRO A 29 9.81 -8.92 -23.09
C PRO A 29 9.31 -10.35 -23.41
N ALA A 30 9.16 -10.66 -24.69
CA ALA A 30 8.59 -11.94 -25.14
C ALA A 30 9.51 -13.16 -24.86
N THR A 31 10.77 -12.91 -24.50
CA THR A 31 11.81 -13.94 -24.42
C THR A 31 12.70 -13.71 -23.20
N PRO A 32 12.90 -14.72 -22.32
CA PRO A 32 12.26 -16.03 -22.34
C PRO A 32 10.75 -15.94 -22.04
N VAL A 33 9.97 -16.93 -22.47
CA VAL A 33 8.54 -16.98 -22.15
C VAL A 33 8.38 -17.15 -20.65
N GLN A 34 7.80 -16.15 -20.01
CA GLN A 34 7.53 -16.16 -18.57
C GLN A 34 6.04 -16.27 -18.32
N PHE A 35 5.69 -17.02 -17.28
CA PHE A 35 4.33 -17.15 -16.79
C PHE A 35 4.25 -16.74 -15.33
N TYR A 36 3.15 -16.11 -14.97
CA TYR A 36 2.73 -15.95 -13.59
C TYR A 36 1.59 -16.90 -13.28
N SER A 37 1.62 -17.48 -12.08
CA SER A 37 0.49 -18.21 -11.54
C SER A 37 -0.74 -17.29 -11.41
N SER A 38 -1.92 -17.89 -11.25
CA SER A 38 -3.13 -17.15 -10.86
C SER A 38 -2.85 -16.26 -9.65
N MET A 39 -3.48 -15.09 -9.62
CA MET A 39 -3.26 -13.99 -8.66
C MET A 39 -1.95 -13.21 -8.83
N GLY A 40 -1.15 -13.53 -9.83
CA GLY A 40 -0.01 -12.72 -10.24
C GLY A 40 1.18 -12.73 -9.27
N PRO A 41 2.19 -11.89 -9.54
CA PRO A 41 3.33 -11.70 -8.64
C PRO A 41 2.94 -10.91 -7.39
N ASN A 42 3.92 -10.71 -6.49
CA ASN A 42 3.75 -9.77 -5.40
C ASN A 42 3.31 -8.38 -5.95
N PRO A 43 2.43 -7.67 -5.24
CA PRO A 43 1.96 -6.35 -5.67
C PRO A 43 3.00 -5.24 -5.51
N GLU A 44 4.16 -5.57 -4.94
CA GLU A 44 5.34 -4.71 -4.80
C GLU A 44 6.29 -4.80 -6.00
N MET A 45 5.77 -5.24 -7.14
CA MET A 45 6.55 -5.33 -8.35
C MET A 45 6.91 -3.91 -8.85
N GLY A 46 8.21 -3.58 -8.82
CA GLY A 46 8.70 -2.26 -9.23
C GLY A 46 8.80 -2.10 -10.73
N LEU A 47 8.85 -0.86 -11.22
CA LEU A 47 8.99 -0.56 -12.65
C LEU A 47 10.20 -1.29 -13.27
N SER A 48 11.31 -1.41 -12.56
CA SER A 48 12.48 -2.18 -13.02
C SER A 48 12.20 -3.68 -13.14
N ALA A 49 11.39 -4.26 -12.25
CA ALA A 49 10.97 -5.65 -12.38
C ALA A 49 9.99 -5.82 -13.55
N HIS A 50 9.13 -4.82 -13.80
CA HIS A 50 8.25 -4.81 -14.97
C HIS A 50 9.02 -4.74 -16.30
N GLN A 51 10.28 -4.27 -16.32
CA GLN A 51 11.11 -4.27 -17.53
C GLN A 51 11.58 -5.67 -17.94
N SER A 52 11.77 -6.59 -17.00
CA SER A 52 12.23 -7.95 -17.27
C SER A 52 11.12 -8.98 -17.25
N ALA A 53 10.04 -8.72 -16.52
CA ALA A 53 9.02 -9.71 -16.20
C ALA A 53 7.62 -9.10 -16.13
N ARG A 54 7.21 -8.34 -17.16
CA ARG A 54 6.03 -7.47 -17.10
C ARG A 54 4.73 -8.17 -16.70
N TYR A 55 4.05 -7.61 -15.70
CA TYR A 55 2.68 -7.99 -15.32
C TYR A 55 1.73 -6.80 -15.53
N ASP A 56 1.10 -6.72 -16.70
CA ASP A 56 0.25 -5.59 -17.09
C ASP A 56 -0.92 -5.29 -16.13
N PRO A 57 -1.56 -6.28 -15.48
CA PRO A 57 -2.64 -5.97 -14.54
C PRO A 57 -2.23 -5.02 -13.41
N TRP A 58 -0.99 -5.09 -12.91
CA TRP A 58 -0.51 -4.18 -11.84
C TRP A 58 -0.16 -2.78 -12.38
N MET A 59 -0.14 -2.60 -13.69
CA MET A 59 0.06 -1.30 -14.33
C MET A 59 -1.26 -0.65 -14.75
N THR A 60 -2.39 -1.36 -14.58
CA THR A 60 -3.70 -0.91 -15.05
C THR A 60 -4.39 -0.05 -13.99
N ASN A 61 -4.72 1.19 -14.36
CA ASN A 61 -5.54 2.06 -13.51
C ASN A 61 -7.03 1.77 -13.76
N VAL A 62 -7.75 1.49 -12.68
CA VAL A 62 -9.20 1.32 -12.72
C VAL A 62 -9.85 2.62 -12.26
N ALA A 63 -10.64 3.24 -13.14
CA ALA A 63 -11.26 4.54 -12.88
C ALA A 63 -12.13 4.54 -11.61
N THR A 64 -12.86 3.46 -11.34
CA THR A 64 -13.71 3.32 -10.15
C THR A 64 -12.93 3.35 -8.83
N TYR A 65 -11.63 3.03 -8.84
CA TYR A 65 -10.78 3.14 -7.65
C TYR A 65 -10.18 4.53 -7.47
N ARG A 66 -10.47 5.46 -8.39
CA ARG A 66 -10.04 6.85 -8.32
C ARG A 66 -11.17 7.74 -7.81
N CYS A 67 -10.82 8.65 -6.93
CA CYS A 67 -11.70 9.71 -6.48
C CYS A 67 -11.75 10.80 -7.56
N PRO A 68 -12.93 11.26 -8.01
CA PRO A 68 -13.04 12.30 -9.03
C PRO A 68 -12.36 13.62 -8.67
N SER A 69 -12.16 13.90 -7.39
CA SER A 69 -11.48 15.11 -6.91
C SER A 69 -9.97 14.99 -6.85
N ASP A 70 -9.40 13.80 -7.04
CA ASP A 70 -7.94 13.61 -7.03
C ASP A 70 -7.34 13.90 -8.42
N PRO A 71 -6.59 15.01 -8.61
CA PRO A 71 -6.00 15.36 -9.89
C PRO A 71 -4.80 14.47 -10.27
N GLY A 72 -4.40 13.53 -9.40
CA GLY A 72 -3.27 12.64 -9.58
C GLY A 72 -3.40 11.77 -10.82
N THR A 73 -2.80 12.23 -11.92
CA THR A 73 -2.69 11.53 -13.21
C THR A 73 -1.22 11.32 -13.58
N GLY A 74 -0.93 10.60 -14.66
CA GLY A 74 0.43 10.46 -15.20
C GLY A 74 1.29 9.36 -14.57
N LEU A 75 2.54 9.26 -15.06
CA LEU A 75 3.51 8.24 -14.68
C LEU A 75 4.23 8.60 -13.36
N PRO A 76 4.64 7.60 -12.56
CA PRO A 76 4.26 6.19 -12.66
C PRO A 76 2.95 5.95 -11.91
N ALA A 77 1.91 5.53 -12.64
CA ALA A 77 0.62 5.28 -11.99
C ALA A 77 0.55 3.91 -11.31
N GLN A 78 1.18 2.86 -11.85
CA GLN A 78 1.23 1.49 -11.29
C GLN A 78 -0.09 1.04 -10.58
N GLY A 79 -1.24 1.26 -11.22
CA GLY A 79 -2.53 0.92 -10.61
C GLY A 79 -2.92 1.82 -9.42
N ARG A 80 -2.73 3.14 -9.57
CA ARG A 80 -3.02 4.13 -8.53
C ARG A 80 -4.49 4.04 -8.07
N THR A 81 -4.71 4.16 -6.77
CA THR A 81 -6.02 4.07 -6.12
C THR A 81 -6.14 5.14 -5.03
N ASN A 82 -7.36 5.54 -4.72
CA ASN A 82 -7.71 6.36 -3.55
C ASN A 82 -8.34 5.54 -2.43
N HIS A 83 -8.51 4.23 -2.61
CA HIS A 83 -9.25 3.41 -1.67
C HIS A 83 -8.31 2.43 -0.99
N GLY A 84 -8.38 2.41 0.34
CA GLY A 84 -7.54 1.60 1.21
C GLY A 84 -8.35 0.86 2.25
N VAL A 85 -7.75 -0.18 2.79
CA VAL A 85 -8.29 -1.02 3.85
C VAL A 85 -7.61 -0.67 5.16
N CYS A 86 -8.38 -0.68 6.24
CA CYS A 86 -7.89 -0.36 7.57
C CYS A 86 -7.02 -1.49 8.11
N ILE A 87 -5.70 -1.26 8.18
CA ILE A 87 -4.71 -2.17 8.77
C ILE A 87 -4.31 -1.78 10.21
N GLY A 88 -4.89 -0.67 10.69
CA GLY A 88 -4.65 -0.11 12.02
C GLY A 88 -3.62 1.02 11.98
N ASP A 89 -3.30 1.51 13.17
CA ASP A 89 -2.53 2.73 13.42
C ASP A 89 -1.08 2.46 13.85
N ALA A 90 -0.74 1.22 14.22
CA ALA A 90 0.62 0.87 14.56
C ALA A 90 1.52 0.74 13.32
N LEU A 91 2.76 1.18 13.43
CA LEU A 91 3.72 1.19 12.32
C LEU A 91 4.47 -0.14 12.15
N GLY A 92 4.65 -0.86 13.26
CA GLY A 92 5.41 -2.11 13.27
C GLY A 92 4.63 -3.27 12.66
N GLN A 93 5.31 -4.07 11.84
CA GLN A 93 4.81 -5.38 11.35
C GLN A 93 3.56 -5.31 10.45
N GLN A 94 3.21 -4.15 9.91
CA GLN A 94 2.09 -3.99 8.99
C GLN A 94 2.32 -4.64 7.62
N ASN A 95 3.58 -4.71 7.18
CA ASN A 95 3.96 -5.32 5.91
C ASN A 95 3.87 -6.86 5.91
N THR A 96 4.14 -7.50 7.05
CA THR A 96 4.14 -8.97 7.18
C THR A 96 2.93 -9.51 7.92
N GLY A 97 2.33 -8.75 8.82
CA GLY A 97 1.31 -9.26 9.76
C GLY A 97 1.83 -10.39 10.65
N GLY A 98 3.15 -10.53 10.79
CA GLY A 98 3.78 -11.63 11.52
C GLY A 98 3.85 -12.96 10.77
N VAL A 99 3.53 -12.98 9.48
CA VAL A 99 3.56 -14.17 8.62
C VAL A 99 4.60 -13.97 7.51
N ASN A 100 5.43 -14.99 7.27
CA ASN A 100 6.46 -14.96 6.24
C ASN A 100 5.85 -15.09 4.84
N GLU A 101 6.66 -14.88 3.80
CA GLU A 101 6.23 -15.02 2.40
C GLU A 101 5.83 -16.44 2.02
N THR A 102 6.35 -17.42 2.76
CA THR A 102 5.98 -18.84 2.65
C THR A 102 4.64 -19.17 3.32
N GLY A 103 3.94 -18.18 3.91
CA GLY A 103 2.69 -18.39 4.64
C GLY A 103 2.87 -18.92 6.07
N GLN A 104 4.11 -19.11 6.53
CA GLN A 104 4.40 -19.60 7.87
C GLN A 104 4.46 -18.46 8.89
N ALA A 105 3.75 -18.60 10.02
CA ALA A 105 3.80 -17.63 11.10
C ALA A 105 5.19 -17.61 11.76
N ASN A 106 5.77 -16.43 11.93
CA ASN A 106 7.02 -16.28 12.66
C ASN A 106 6.74 -16.30 14.16
N ALA A 107 7.24 -17.30 14.88
CA ALA A 107 6.96 -17.49 16.31
C ALA A 107 7.27 -16.27 17.19
N THR A 108 8.28 -15.48 16.82
CA THR A 108 8.70 -14.30 17.60
C THR A 108 7.95 -13.04 17.20
N VAL A 109 7.64 -12.87 15.91
CA VAL A 109 7.03 -11.65 15.37
C VAL A 109 5.51 -11.71 15.42
N TYR A 110 4.90 -12.87 15.21
CA TYR A 110 3.45 -13.05 15.18
C TYR A 110 2.75 -12.53 16.45
N PRO A 111 3.20 -12.85 17.68
CA PRO A 111 2.58 -12.31 18.90
C PRO A 111 2.65 -10.78 19.00
N ARG A 112 3.66 -10.14 18.39
CA ARG A 112 3.81 -8.68 18.34
C ARG A 112 2.84 -8.08 17.31
N ALA A 113 2.77 -8.68 16.12
CA ALA A 113 1.88 -8.24 15.05
C ALA A 113 0.39 -8.34 15.45
N VAL A 114 -0.01 -9.36 16.22
CA VAL A 114 -1.38 -9.46 16.77
C VAL A 114 -1.74 -8.26 17.65
N LYS A 115 -0.77 -7.70 18.39
CA LYS A 115 -1.00 -6.56 19.31
C LYS A 115 -0.92 -5.20 18.59
N ALA A 116 -0.03 -5.11 17.60
CA ALA A 116 0.19 -3.87 16.86
C ALA A 116 -0.88 -3.64 15.79
N ASN A 117 -1.24 -4.67 15.01
CA ASN A 117 -2.08 -4.51 13.85
C ASN A 117 -3.56 -4.57 14.26
N ARG A 118 -4.10 -3.43 14.70
CA ARG A 118 -5.46 -3.27 15.26
C ARG A 118 -6.55 -2.92 14.24
N GLY A 119 -6.23 -2.91 12.95
CA GLY A 119 -7.23 -2.66 11.91
C GLY A 119 -8.16 -3.85 11.69
N MET A 120 -9.21 -3.62 10.89
CA MET A 120 -10.10 -4.68 10.41
C MET A 120 -9.35 -5.78 9.65
N PHE A 121 -8.23 -5.42 9.00
CA PHE A 121 -7.44 -6.34 8.20
C PHE A 121 -6.00 -6.39 8.68
N ARG A 122 -5.35 -7.55 8.48
CA ARG A 122 -3.92 -7.73 8.72
C ARG A 122 -3.28 -8.40 7.52
N SER A 123 -2.11 -7.91 7.12
CA SER A 123 -1.35 -8.50 6.02
C SER A 123 -1.13 -10.00 6.22
N ARG A 124 -1.34 -10.78 5.13
CA ARG A 124 -1.10 -12.23 5.06
C ARG A 124 -1.95 -13.08 6.02
N VAL A 125 -3.01 -12.52 6.57
CA VAL A 125 -3.92 -13.22 7.47
C VAL A 125 -5.34 -13.11 6.93
N ALA A 126 -6.01 -14.25 6.82
CA ALA A 126 -7.40 -14.29 6.38
C ALA A 126 -8.29 -13.79 7.52
N MET A 127 -9.04 -12.73 7.24
CA MET A 127 -9.98 -12.08 8.16
C MET A 127 -11.34 -12.02 7.45
N GLY A 128 -12.43 -12.17 8.18
CA GLY A 128 -13.80 -12.00 7.69
C GLY A 128 -14.69 -11.28 8.70
N PHE A 129 -15.92 -10.94 8.30
CA PHE A 129 -16.85 -10.22 9.17
C PHE A 129 -17.17 -10.93 10.49
N ARG A 130 -17.07 -12.27 10.53
CA ARG A 130 -17.23 -13.04 11.76
C ARG A 130 -16.12 -12.81 12.80
N ASP A 131 -14.98 -12.28 12.38
CA ASP A 131 -13.85 -11.99 13.26
C ASP A 131 -14.01 -10.61 13.94
N VAL A 132 -15.07 -9.86 13.59
CA VAL A 132 -15.46 -8.59 14.22
C VAL A 132 -16.39 -8.88 15.39
N LEU A 133 -15.89 -8.72 16.61
CA LEU A 133 -16.60 -9.08 17.84
C LEU A 133 -17.36 -7.91 18.49
N ASP A 134 -17.03 -6.68 18.13
CA ASP A 134 -17.57 -5.42 18.68
C ASP A 134 -18.66 -4.76 17.80
N GLY A 135 -19.03 -5.43 16.71
CA GLY A 135 -20.10 -5.05 15.79
C GLY A 135 -19.62 -4.26 14.57
N LEU A 136 -20.08 -4.68 13.38
CA LEU A 136 -19.65 -4.12 12.09
C LEU A 136 -19.92 -2.62 11.91
N ALA A 137 -20.88 -2.05 12.64
CA ALA A 137 -21.19 -0.63 12.57
C ALA A 137 -20.10 0.27 13.20
N ASN A 138 -19.29 -0.28 14.11
CA ASN A 138 -18.23 0.45 14.81
C ASN A 138 -16.84 0.23 14.19
N THR A 139 -16.74 -0.67 13.21
CA THR A 139 -15.48 -1.08 12.61
C THR A 139 -15.21 -0.32 11.33
N ILE A 140 -14.12 0.45 11.30
CA ILE A 140 -13.63 1.05 10.06
C ILE A 140 -12.95 -0.05 9.24
N ALA A 141 -13.60 -0.51 8.18
CA ALA A 141 -13.04 -1.54 7.30
C ALA A 141 -12.15 -0.96 6.19
N ALA A 142 -12.54 0.18 5.64
CA ALA A 142 -11.88 0.83 4.51
C ALA A 142 -12.12 2.35 4.56
N GLY A 143 -11.31 3.09 3.82
CA GLY A 143 -11.42 4.53 3.70
C GLY A 143 -10.79 5.06 2.42
N GLU A 144 -11.07 6.32 2.14
CA GLU A 144 -10.43 7.06 1.06
C GLU A 144 -9.14 7.75 1.53
N PHE A 145 -8.17 7.87 0.64
CA PHE A 145 -6.92 8.58 0.86
C PHE A 145 -6.50 9.33 -0.42
N ASN A 146 -5.77 10.43 -0.25
CA ASN A 146 -5.19 11.19 -1.35
C ASN A 146 -3.92 10.53 -1.88
N THR A 147 -3.56 10.83 -3.13
CA THR A 147 -2.32 10.31 -3.73
C THR A 147 -1.31 11.43 -3.90
N ASP A 148 -0.03 11.05 -3.83
CA ASP A 148 1.06 12.02 -3.94
C ASP A 148 1.07 12.69 -5.33
N LEU A 149 1.02 14.02 -5.32
CA LEU A 149 1.11 14.86 -6.51
C LEU A 149 2.53 15.37 -6.78
N GLY A 150 3.50 15.00 -5.94
CA GLY A 150 4.86 15.52 -5.99
C GLY A 150 4.97 16.96 -5.48
N ASP A 151 3.93 17.47 -4.83
CA ASP A 151 3.84 18.81 -4.24
C ASP A 151 4.35 18.86 -2.78
N ARG A 152 4.74 17.70 -2.24
CA ARG A 152 5.19 17.51 -0.86
C ARG A 152 4.10 17.77 0.18
N GLN A 153 2.84 17.46 -0.11
CA GLN A 153 1.79 17.55 0.90
C GLN A 153 2.06 16.60 2.09
N VAL A 154 1.92 17.09 3.33
CA VAL A 154 2.22 16.30 4.55
C VAL A 154 1.37 15.03 4.70
N THR A 155 0.23 14.96 4.01
CA THR A 155 -0.69 13.82 3.98
C THR A 155 -0.35 12.79 2.89
N THR A 156 0.63 13.04 2.03
CA THR A 156 1.10 12.08 1.01
C THR A 156 2.57 11.75 1.14
N GLN A 157 3.31 12.53 1.94
CA GLN A 157 4.74 12.33 2.17
C GLN A 157 4.97 11.40 3.35
N ALA A 158 5.87 10.44 3.14
CA ALA A 158 6.40 9.61 4.20
C ALA A 158 7.62 10.29 4.83
N VAL A 159 7.67 10.30 6.16
CA VAL A 159 8.82 10.83 6.90
C VAL A 159 10.04 9.92 6.73
N ASN A 160 11.22 10.52 6.49
CA ASN A 160 12.45 9.77 6.33
C ASN A 160 13.14 9.51 7.68
N ASP A 161 12.70 8.48 8.39
CA ASP A 161 13.46 7.94 9.51
C ASP A 161 14.52 6.95 8.98
N ALA A 162 15.78 7.40 8.87
CA ALA A 162 16.90 6.56 8.46
C ALA A 162 17.10 5.35 9.39
N SER A 163 16.50 5.35 10.58
CA SER A 163 16.55 4.26 11.55
C SER A 163 15.13 3.78 11.92
N PHE A 164 14.58 2.88 11.09
CA PHE A 164 13.31 2.17 11.29
C PHE A 164 13.12 1.53 12.69
N SER A 165 14.19 1.39 13.49
CA SER A 165 14.17 0.75 14.81
C SER A 165 14.17 1.70 16.02
N ALA A 166 14.44 3.00 15.87
CA ALA A 166 14.77 3.83 17.04
C ALA A 166 13.77 4.96 17.37
N THR A 167 13.01 5.49 16.40
CA THR A 167 12.38 6.80 16.62
C THR A 167 10.89 6.83 16.29
N ILE A 168 10.45 6.69 15.04
CA ILE A 168 9.03 6.96 14.68
C ILE A 168 8.03 5.90 15.18
N ILE A 169 8.44 4.63 15.25
CA ILE A 169 7.59 3.52 15.74
C ILE A 169 7.31 3.66 17.24
N ASN A 170 8.29 4.16 18.00
CA ASN A 170 8.18 4.36 19.45
C ASN A 170 7.75 5.77 19.82
N ASN A 171 7.93 6.75 18.91
CA ASN A 171 7.56 8.13 19.09
C ASN A 171 6.96 8.72 17.79
N PRO A 172 5.66 8.50 17.53
CA PRO A 172 4.97 9.06 16.37
C PRO A 172 4.90 10.59 16.36
N SER A 173 5.13 11.28 17.48
CA SER A 173 5.10 12.75 17.51
C SER A 173 6.22 13.37 16.68
N LEU A 174 7.28 12.61 16.40
CA LEU A 174 8.38 13.04 15.53
C LEU A 174 7.91 13.40 14.13
N CYS A 175 6.76 12.91 13.70
CA CYS A 175 6.11 13.33 12.48
C CYS A 175 5.80 14.84 12.52
N THR A 176 5.17 15.31 13.58
CA THR A 176 4.74 16.71 13.72
C THR A 176 5.87 17.68 14.06
N THR A 177 6.98 17.18 14.58
CA THR A 177 8.11 17.99 15.06
C THR A 177 9.36 17.84 14.20
N SER A 178 9.33 17.03 13.15
CA SER A 178 10.49 16.86 12.29
C SER A 178 10.77 18.16 11.54
N THR A 179 12.04 18.40 11.25
CA THR A 179 12.52 19.45 10.34
C THR A 179 12.00 19.30 8.90
N GLU A 180 11.10 18.35 8.67
CA GLU A 180 10.52 18.02 7.37
C GLU A 180 9.23 18.77 7.09
N ILE A 181 8.59 19.47 8.05
CA ILE A 181 7.44 20.37 7.80
C ILE A 181 7.94 21.80 7.60
N ASP A 182 7.48 22.46 6.53
CA ASP A 182 7.81 23.85 6.21
C ASP A 182 7.05 24.82 7.17
N PRO A 183 7.70 25.56 8.09
CA PRO A 183 6.98 26.37 9.07
C PRO A 183 6.12 27.50 8.43
N PRO A 184 6.57 28.20 7.38
CA PRO A 184 5.73 29.06 6.55
C PRO A 184 4.55 28.37 5.84
N ARG A 185 4.64 27.06 5.57
CA ARG A 185 3.64 26.29 4.82
C ARG A 185 3.35 24.95 5.51
N PRO A 186 2.64 24.95 6.65
CA PRO A 186 2.52 23.76 7.52
C PRO A 186 1.81 22.56 6.89
N SER A 187 1.11 22.75 5.75
CA SER A 187 0.53 21.66 4.97
C SER A 187 1.53 20.98 4.01
N PHE A 188 2.76 21.47 3.92
CA PHE A 188 3.79 21.00 3.00
C PHE A 188 5.11 20.70 3.69
N GLY A 189 5.86 19.77 3.10
CA GLY A 189 7.20 19.45 3.55
C GLY A 189 8.23 20.52 3.18
N SER A 190 9.29 20.65 3.99
CA SER A 190 10.39 21.59 3.79
C SER A 190 11.17 21.29 2.51
N SER A 191 11.69 22.33 1.87
CA SER A 191 12.41 22.22 0.60
C SER A 191 13.88 21.80 0.74
N ASP A 192 14.41 21.86 1.96
CA ASP A 192 15.83 21.79 2.26
C ASP A 192 16.15 20.49 3.01
N GLY A 193 16.41 19.42 2.24
CA GLY A 193 17.04 18.19 2.75
C GLY A 193 16.25 16.89 2.60
N SER A 194 16.78 16.00 1.74
CA SER A 194 16.66 14.53 1.81
C SER A 194 15.27 13.88 2.02
N VAL A 195 14.19 14.50 1.60
CA VAL A 195 12.90 13.80 1.46
C VAL A 195 12.99 12.97 0.17
N ARG A 196 13.26 11.68 0.30
CA ARG A 196 13.11 10.77 -0.85
C ARG A 196 11.63 10.78 -1.22
N PRO A 197 11.25 10.94 -2.49
CA PRO A 197 9.90 10.63 -2.94
C PRO A 197 9.73 9.10 -2.86
N ARG A 198 9.61 8.56 -1.64
CA ARG A 198 9.39 7.12 -1.44
C ARG A 198 7.90 6.78 -1.51
N PHE A 199 7.08 7.63 -2.09
CA PHE A 199 5.81 7.21 -2.70
C PHE A 199 5.98 6.66 -4.12
N SER A 200 7.21 6.46 -4.60
CA SER A 200 7.53 5.62 -5.77
C SER A 200 7.90 4.19 -5.39
N ARG A 201 7.35 3.64 -4.31
CA ARG A 201 7.39 2.20 -4.04
C ARG A 201 6.01 1.67 -3.67
N HIS A 202 5.25 1.44 -4.75
CA HIS A 202 4.28 0.35 -4.90
C HIS A 202 2.91 0.58 -4.25
N GLY A 203 1.87 0.56 -5.09
CA GLY A 203 0.44 0.67 -4.75
C GLY A 203 -0.12 -0.44 -3.85
N SER A 204 0.71 -1.10 -3.06
CA SER A 204 0.30 -2.11 -2.08
C SER A 204 1.11 -2.13 -0.77
N ARG A 205 2.14 -1.29 -0.63
CA ARG A 205 2.86 -1.08 0.63
C ARG A 205 2.88 0.41 0.96
N ILE A 206 2.18 0.78 2.03
CA ILE A 206 2.53 1.98 2.78
C ILE A 206 3.79 1.63 3.59
N GLU A 207 4.95 1.65 2.95
CA GLU A 207 6.26 1.59 3.62
C GLU A 207 6.72 3.01 3.94
N GLY A 208 5.96 3.64 4.83
CA GLY A 208 6.21 5.00 5.27
C GLY A 208 5.01 5.48 6.06
N PHE A 209 5.21 5.89 7.31
CA PHE A 209 4.14 6.55 8.03
C PHE A 209 3.96 7.94 7.44
N ILE A 210 2.75 8.18 6.96
CA ILE A 210 2.32 9.51 6.54
C ILE A 210 2.05 10.29 7.82
N CYS A 211 2.77 11.40 7.97
CA CYS A 211 2.76 12.25 9.16
C CYS A 211 1.43 13.02 9.39
N GLY A 212 0.47 12.96 8.46
CA GLY A 212 -0.67 13.88 8.40
C GLY A 212 -2.06 13.31 8.69
N MET A 213 -2.20 12.14 9.34
CA MET A 213 -3.51 11.63 9.79
C MET A 213 -3.71 11.83 11.30
#